data_AF-A0A0P0CI38-F1
#
_entry.id   AF-A0A0P0CI38-F1
#
_cell.length_a   1.000
_cell.length_b   1.000
_cell.length_c   1.000
_cell.angle_alpha   90.00
_cell.angle_beta   90.00
_cell.angle_gamma   90.00
#
_symmetry.space_group_name_H-M   'P 1'
#
loop_
_entity.id
_entity.type
_entity.pdbx_description
1 polymer ?
#
loop_
_entity_poly.entity_id
_entity_poly.type
_entity_poly.pdbx_seq_one_letter_code
_entity_poly.pdbx_strand_id
1 'polypeptide(L)'
;MNNGLFLLIFLLNFLLLVLRVNNLLLILFALEFLIINTFFLFSLFNTPSEVSSSLIFLAIAAGEASLGLSLLVAILRNSGKDSGESSSFFNLCEGY
;
A
#
# COMPACT_ATOMS: atom_id res chain seq x y z
N MET A 1 -1.31 2.49 -27.77
CA MET A 1 -1.53 3.43 -26.64
C MET A 1 -0.16 3.75 -26.04
N ASN A 2 0.15 4.99 -25.70
CA ASN A 2 1.53 5.38 -25.37
C ASN A 2 1.99 4.75 -24.04
N ASN A 3 2.76 3.66 -24.09
CA ASN A 3 3.32 2.99 -22.91
C ASN A 3 4.10 3.97 -22.00
N GLY A 4 4.65 5.05 -22.58
CA GLY A 4 5.30 6.12 -21.83
C GLY A 4 4.39 6.87 -20.86
N LEU A 5 3.09 6.99 -21.14
CA LEU A 5 2.13 7.62 -20.22
C LEU A 5 1.90 6.76 -18.97
N PHE A 6 1.80 5.44 -19.13
CA PHE A 6 1.65 4.52 -17.99
C PHE A 6 2.89 4.54 -17.09
N LEU A 7 4.09 4.56 -17.68
CA LEU A 7 5.34 4.72 -16.92
C LEU A 7 5.42 6.06 -16.18
N LEU A 8 4.95 7.15 -16.81
CA LEU A 8 4.94 8.47 -16.18
C LEU A 8 3.96 8.51 -15.00
N ILE A 9 2.77 7.92 -15.13
CA ILE A 9 1.79 7.82 -14.04
C ILE A 9 2.33 6.97 -12.88
N PHE A 10 3.04 5.89 -13.18
CA PHE A 10 3.69 5.06 -12.18
C PHE A 10 4.78 5.83 -11.41
N LEU A 11 5.66 6.55 -12.11
CA LEU A 11 6.69 7.40 -11.50
C LEU A 11 6.10 8.53 -10.65
N LEU A 12 5.04 9.20 -11.12
CA LEU A 12 4.36 10.23 -10.35
C LEU A 12 3.73 9.67 -9.07
N ASN A 13 3.16 8.46 -9.12
CA ASN A 13 2.62 7.81 -7.93
C ASN A 13 3.69 7.40 -6.93
N PHE A 14 4.82 6.89 -7.42
CA PHE A 14 5.95 6.59 -6.57
C PHE A 14 6.49 7.87 -5.90
N LEU A 15 6.57 8.98 -6.64
CA LEU A 15 6.96 10.28 -6.11
C LEU A 15 5.97 10.79 -5.05
N LEU A 16 4.66 10.61 -5.27
CA LEU A 16 3.61 10.97 -4.30
C LEU A 16 3.76 10.19 -2.98
N LEU A 17 4.10 8.89 -3.06
CA LEU A 17 4.37 8.05 -1.90
C LEU A 17 5.57 8.57 -1.10
N VAL A 18 6.65 8.98 -1.78
CA VAL A 18 7.87 9.51 -1.14
C VAL A 18 7.64 10.88 -0.50
N LEU A 19 6.81 11.74 -1.11
CA LEU A 19 6.65 13.13 -0.68
C LEU A 19 5.63 13.35 0.46
N ARG A 20 4.73 12.41 0.75
CA ARG A 20 3.69 12.59 1.78
C ARG A 20 3.81 11.59 2.93
N VAL A 21 4.21 12.08 4.11
CA VAL A 21 4.40 11.25 5.32
C VAL A 21 3.79 11.87 6.58
N ASN A 22 2.51 12.27 6.55
CA ASN A 22 1.82 12.71 7.78
C ASN A 22 0.56 11.92 8.10
N ASN A 23 -0.23 11.56 7.08
CA ASN A 23 -1.47 10.80 7.26
C ASN A 23 -1.28 9.37 6.75
N LEU A 24 -1.29 8.41 7.67
CA LEU A 24 -1.05 6.99 7.37
C LEU A 24 -2.10 6.42 6.40
N LEU A 25 -3.35 6.89 6.47
CA LEU A 25 -4.41 6.56 5.50
C LEU A 25 -4.06 6.98 4.07
N LEU A 26 -3.39 8.12 3.90
CA LEU A 26 -3.01 8.62 2.58
C LEU A 26 -1.87 7.80 1.97
N ILE A 27 -0.97 7.28 2.79
CA ILE A 27 0.08 6.35 2.38
C ILE A 27 -0.55 5.03 1.90
N LEU A 28 -1.53 4.50 2.63
CA LEU A 28 -2.28 3.29 2.24
C LEU A 28 -3.00 3.47 0.89
N PHE A 29 -3.68 4.61 0.70
CA PHE A 29 -4.36 4.92 -0.55
C PHE A 29 -3.38 5.05 -1.73
N ALA A 30 -2.22 5.67 -1.51
CA ALA A 30 -1.17 5.76 -2.53
C ALA A 30 -0.58 4.39 -2.88
N LEU A 31 -0.46 3.48 -1.91
CA LEU A 31 0.02 2.12 -2.11
C LEU A 31 -0.98 1.27 -2.94
N GLU A 32 -2.28 1.39 -2.68
CA GLU A 32 -3.32 0.73 -3.48
C GLU A 32 -3.32 1.22 -4.93
N PHE A 33 -3.17 2.53 -5.15
CA PHE A 33 -3.05 3.09 -6.49
C PHE A 33 -1.77 2.63 -7.22
N LEU A 34 -0.67 2.41 -6.48
CA LEU A 34 0.57 1.88 -7.03
C LEU A 34 0.40 0.42 -7.48
N ILE A 35 -0.28 -0.43 -6.69
CA ILE A 35 -0.60 -1.83 -7.05
C ILE A 35 -1.40 -1.88 -8.35
N ILE A 36 -2.42 -1.04 -8.50
CA ILE A 36 -3.25 -0.98 -9.72
C ILE A 36 -2.41 -0.56 -10.94
N ASN A 37 -1.50 0.41 -10.81
CA ASN A 37 -0.62 0.80 -11.92
C ASN A 37 0.34 -0.33 -12.32
N THR A 38 0.90 -1.05 -11.35
CA THR A 38 1.75 -2.21 -11.65
C THR A 38 0.98 -3.32 -12.34
N PHE A 39 -0.28 -3.57 -11.95
CA PHE A 39 -1.15 -4.54 -12.62
C PHE A 39 -1.44 -4.14 -14.07
N PHE A 40 -1.72 -2.86 -14.32
CA PHE A 40 -1.95 -2.37 -15.68
C PHE A 40 -0.71 -2.50 -16.56
N LEU A 41 0.47 -2.27 -16.00
CA LEU A 41 1.75 -2.45 -16.69
C LEU A 41 1.99 -3.93 -16.99
N PHE A 42 1.75 -4.82 -16.04
CA PHE A 42 1.87 -6.28 -16.22
C PHE A 42 0.89 -6.81 -17.27
N SER A 43 -0.35 -6.32 -17.27
CA SER A 43 -1.39 -6.68 -18.25
C SER A 43 -1.02 -6.26 -19.69
N LEU A 44 -0.32 -5.14 -19.86
CA LEU A 44 0.13 -4.67 -21.18
C LEU A 44 1.27 -5.52 -21.77
N PHE A 45 2.09 -6.16 -20.93
CA PHE A 45 3.23 -6.97 -21.37
C PHE A 45 2.95 -8.48 -21.39
N ASN A 46 1.88 -8.94 -20.74
CA ASN A 46 1.60 -10.36 -20.59
C ASN A 46 0.99 -11.02 -21.83
N THR A 47 1.39 -12.28 -22.01
CA THR A 47 0.71 -13.22 -22.90
C THR A 47 -0.49 -13.87 -22.21
N PRO A 48 -1.49 -14.41 -22.93
CA PRO A 48 -2.73 -14.93 -22.33
C PRO A 48 -2.54 -16.04 -21.28
N SER A 49 -1.41 -16.76 -21.30
CA SER A 49 -1.07 -17.76 -20.28
C SER A 49 -0.65 -17.17 -18.92
N GLU A 50 -0.28 -15.88 -18.87
CA GLU A 50 0.26 -15.21 -17.69
C GLU A 50 -0.80 -14.39 -16.93
N VAL A 51 -2.06 -14.45 -17.38
CA VAL A 51 -3.19 -13.78 -16.73
C VAL A 51 -3.51 -14.39 -15.36
N SER A 52 -3.30 -15.69 -15.18
CA SER A 52 -3.47 -16.34 -13.86
C SER A 52 -2.45 -15.82 -12.85
N SER A 53 -1.19 -15.64 -13.25
CA SER A 53 -0.16 -15.06 -12.38
C SER A 53 -0.43 -13.60 -12.00
N SER A 54 -1.01 -12.80 -12.91
CA SER A 54 -1.34 -11.41 -12.60
C SER A 54 -2.49 -11.29 -11.59
N LEU A 55 -3.45 -12.22 -11.63
CA LEU A 55 -4.54 -12.29 -10.63
C LEU A 55 -4.04 -12.76 -9.26
N ILE A 56 -3.10 -13.72 -9.21
CA ILE A 56 -2.47 -14.16 -7.95
C ILE A 56 -1.69 -12.98 -7.33
N PHE A 57 -0.93 -12.24 -8.13
CA PHE A 57 -0.24 -11.02 -7.68
C PHE A 57 -1.23 -10.00 -7.09
N LEU A 58 -2.35 -9.74 -7.78
CA LEU A 58 -3.37 -8.80 -7.32
C LEU A 58 -3.99 -9.23 -5.97
N ALA A 59 -4.23 -10.54 -5.79
CA ALA A 59 -4.80 -11.07 -4.56
C ALA A 59 -3.85 -10.91 -3.36
N ILE A 60 -2.55 -11.18 -3.54
CA ILE A 60 -1.53 -11.00 -2.50
C ILE A 60 -1.40 -9.50 -2.17
N ALA A 61 -1.35 -8.65 -3.18
CA ALA A 61 -1.22 -7.21 -2.99
C ALA A 61 -2.44 -6.58 -2.27
N ALA A 62 -3.65 -7.05 -2.56
CA ALA A 62 -4.85 -6.66 -1.82
C ALA A 62 -4.82 -7.16 -0.35
N GLY A 63 -4.22 -8.32 -0.09
CA GLY A 63 -3.98 -8.83 1.26
C GLY A 63 -3.09 -7.90 2.09
N GLU A 64 -1.98 -7.44 1.52
CA GLU A 64 -1.07 -6.48 2.17
C GLU A 64 -1.75 -5.13 2.45
N ALA A 65 -2.58 -4.64 1.53
CA ALA A 65 -3.38 -3.44 1.75
C ALA A 65 -4.37 -3.60 2.92
N SER A 66 -5.03 -4.76 3.03
CA SER A 66 -5.93 -5.09 4.14
C SER A 66 -5.19 -5.17 5.48
N LEU A 67 -4.00 -5.78 5.51
CA LEU A 67 -3.13 -5.80 6.68
C LEU A 67 -2.75 -4.38 7.13
N GLY A 68 -2.33 -3.53 6.19
CA GLY A 68 -2.00 -2.14 6.48
C GLY A 68 -3.18 -1.33 7.02
N LEU A 69 -4.40 -1.56 6.52
CA LEU A 69 -5.64 -0.96 7.06
C LEU A 69 -5.98 -1.47 8.46
N SER A 70 -5.80 -2.76 8.74
CA SER A 70 -6.02 -3.31 10.08
C SER A 70 -5.06 -2.72 11.12
N LEU A 71 -3.81 -2.48 10.72
CA LEU A 71 -2.79 -1.83 11.53
C LEU A 71 -3.14 -0.36 11.79
N LEU A 72 -3.62 0.36 10.76
CA LEU A 72 -4.12 1.73 10.92
C LEU A 72 -5.25 1.80 11.95
N VAL A 73 -6.23 0.89 11.89
CA VAL A 73 -7.34 0.82 12.85
C VAL A 73 -6.83 0.54 14.27
N ALA A 74 -5.83 -0.33 14.43
CA ALA A 74 -5.21 -0.61 15.72
C ALA A 74 -4.54 0.65 16.33
N ILE A 75 -3.78 1.40 15.52
CA ILE A 75 -3.15 2.67 15.95
C ILE A 75 -4.22 3.70 16.36
N LEU A 76 -5.26 3.89 15.54
CA LEU A 76 -6.33 4.85 15.82
C LEU A 76 -7.07 4.52 17.12
N ARG A 77 -7.34 3.23 17.39
CA ARG A 77 -7.98 2.78 18.63
C ARG A 77 -7.09 2.99 19.87
N ASN A 78 -5.77 2.89 19.72
CA ASN A 78 -4.84 3.12 20.82
C ASN A 78 -4.65 4.62 21.10
N SER A 79 -4.51 5.46 20.07
CA SER A 79 -4.40 6.92 20.23
C SER A 79 -5.66 7.58 20.79
N GLY A 80 -6.84 7.01 20.58
CA GLY A 80 -8.10 7.54 21.13
C GLY A 80 -8.42 7.12 22.56
N LYS A 81 -7.67 6.16 23.15
CA LYS A 81 -8.03 5.55 24.44
C LYS A 81 -7.15 6.00 25.62
N ASP A 82 -5.99 6.60 25.38
CA ASP A 82 -5.07 7.01 26.44
C ASP A 82 -4.89 8.53 26.50
N SER A 83 -5.74 9.18 27.30
CA SER A 83 -5.34 10.40 27.98
C SER A 83 -4.26 10.06 29.03
N GLY A 84 -3.02 10.00 28.58
CA GLY A 84 -1.82 9.79 29.41
C GLY A 84 -1.04 8.53 29.02
N GLU A 85 0.22 8.73 28.62
CA GLU A 85 1.25 7.70 28.32
C GLU A 85 1.28 7.10 26.91
N SER A 86 1.65 7.96 25.97
CA SER A 86 2.01 7.70 24.58
C SER A 86 3.33 6.92 24.39
N SER A 87 3.50 5.73 24.99
CA SER A 87 4.72 4.94 24.81
C SER A 87 4.57 3.40 24.79
N SER A 88 3.35 2.89 24.60
CA SER A 88 3.09 1.44 24.70
C SER A 88 3.10 0.66 23.38
N PHE A 89 3.13 1.32 22.21
CA PHE A 89 3.09 0.58 20.94
C PHE A 89 4.46 0.03 20.50
N PHE A 90 5.57 0.71 20.83
CA PHE A 90 6.92 0.26 20.46
C PHE A 90 7.52 -0.76 21.45
N ASN A 91 7.14 -0.68 22.74
CA ASN A 91 7.63 -1.57 23.79
C ASN A 91 7.10 -3.03 23.73
N LEU A 92 6.14 -3.32 22.85
CA LEU A 92 5.63 -4.70 22.65
C LEU A 92 6.52 -5.53 21.71
N CYS A 93 7.33 -4.89 20.86
CA CYS A 93 8.26 -5.58 19.96
C CYS A 93 9.64 -5.86 20.58
N GLU A 94 10.00 -5.22 21.70
CA GLU A 94 11.25 -5.46 22.44
C GLU A 94 11.09 -6.49 23.59
N GLY A 95 9.92 -7.14 23.66
CA GLY A 95 9.57 -8.10 24.70
C GLY A 95 9.78 -9.58 24.34
N TYR A 96 10.61 -9.90 23.34
CA TYR A 96 11.15 -11.23 23.06
C TYR A 96 12.54 -11.16 22.42
#